data_AF-A0A2V7NQA2-F1
#
_entry.id   AF-A0A2V7NQA2-F1
#
_cell.length_a   1.000
_cell.length_b   1.000
_cell.length_c   1.000
_cell.angle_alpha   90.00
_cell.angle_beta   90.00
_cell.angle_gamma   90.00
#
_symmetry.space_group_name_H-M   'P 1'
#
loop_
_entity.id
_entity.type
_entity.pdbx_description
1 polymer ?
#
loop_
_entity_poly.entity_id
_entity_poly.type
_entity_poly.pdbx_seq_one_letter_code
_entity_poly.pdbx_strand_id
1 'polypeptide(L)'
;MSAAFPGQDRAKHMGELKRGDERWEVYIEMQPDAEGSGAAMPGAPTGRGGPVRGRLHFVSGERHRTTSWIFLEWSEREIQDRFGEFSAVELWHFVEALDG
;
A
#
# COMPACT_ATOMS: atom_id res chain seq x y z
N MET A 1 -0.31 5.20 -16.11
CA MET A 1 0.92 4.36 -16.07
C MET A 1 0.96 3.69 -14.72
N SER A 2 0.85 2.35 -14.66
CA SER A 2 1.01 1.59 -13.42
C SER A 2 2.46 1.67 -12.96
N ALA A 3 2.71 1.95 -11.68
CA ALA A 3 4.06 2.01 -11.15
C ALA A 3 4.64 0.59 -11.05
N ALA A 4 5.90 0.41 -11.44
CA ALA A 4 6.58 -0.88 -11.33
C ALA A 4 6.71 -1.31 -9.87
N PHE A 5 6.67 -2.62 -9.62
CA PHE A 5 6.92 -3.19 -8.31
C PHE A 5 8.35 -2.82 -7.87
N PRO A 6 8.54 -2.18 -6.70
CA PRO A 6 9.86 -1.68 -6.29
C PRO A 6 10.79 -2.80 -5.77
N GLY A 7 10.33 -4.05 -5.78
CA GLY A 7 11.04 -5.20 -5.21
C GLY A 7 10.68 -5.44 -3.74
N GLN A 8 11.04 -6.62 -3.25
CA GLN A 8 10.75 -7.05 -1.87
C GLN A 8 11.51 -6.25 -0.80
N ASP A 9 12.64 -5.62 -1.17
CA ASP A 9 13.40 -4.75 -0.25
C ASP A 9 12.69 -3.44 0.07
N ARG A 10 11.72 -3.02 -0.76
CA ARG A 10 11.02 -1.74 -0.66
C ARG A 10 9.52 -1.86 -0.44
N ALA A 11 9.00 -3.09 -0.43
CA ALA A 11 7.60 -3.37 -0.15
C ALA A 11 7.47 -4.56 0.80
N LYS A 12 6.68 -4.39 1.86
CA LYS A 12 6.48 -5.42 2.87
C LYS A 12 5.47 -6.46 2.36
N HIS A 13 5.79 -7.75 2.45
CA HIS A 13 4.85 -8.83 2.16
C HIS A 13 3.77 -8.87 3.25
N MET A 14 2.50 -8.86 2.82
CA MET A 14 1.35 -8.82 3.70
C MET A 14 0.55 -10.12 3.69
N GLY A 15 0.88 -11.04 2.80
CA GLY A 15 0.24 -12.34 2.67
C GLY A 15 -0.17 -12.63 1.25
N GLU A 16 -1.11 -13.56 1.11
CA GLU A 16 -1.54 -14.09 -0.16
C GLU A 16 -3.05 -13.93 -0.33
N LEU A 17 -3.46 -13.58 -1.56
CA LEU A 17 -4.83 -13.48 -2.00
C LEU A 17 -5.14 -14.57 -3.03
N LYS A 18 -6.04 -15.50 -2.69
CA LYS A 18 -6.47 -16.61 -3.56
C LYS A 18 -7.97 -16.52 -3.90
N ARG A 19 -8.35 -16.85 -5.14
CA ARG A 19 -9.75 -17.06 -5.58
C ARG A 19 -9.78 -17.93 -6.82
N GLY A 20 -10.41 -19.10 -6.71
CA GLY A 20 -10.35 -20.11 -7.76
C GLY A 20 -8.90 -20.49 -8.08
N ASP A 21 -8.54 -20.41 -9.36
CA ASP A 21 -7.20 -20.72 -9.85
C ASP A 21 -6.23 -19.50 -9.78
N GLU A 22 -6.74 -18.34 -9.40
CA GLU A 22 -5.93 -17.13 -9.29
C GLU A 22 -5.33 -16.96 -7.89
N ARG A 23 -4.03 -16.66 -7.88
CA ARG A 23 -3.21 -16.42 -6.69
C ARG A 23 -2.37 -15.17 -6.89
N TRP A 24 -2.40 -14.27 -5.91
CA TRP A 24 -1.59 -13.07 -5.85
C TRP A 24 -0.84 -12.99 -4.51
N GLU A 25 0.46 -12.75 -4.58
CA GLU A 25 1.22 -12.29 -3.43
C GLU A 25 0.94 -10.80 -3.24
N VAL A 26 0.57 -10.40 -2.02
CA VAL A 26 0.19 -9.03 -1.70
C VAL A 26 1.33 -8.35 -0.95
N TYR A 27 1.76 -7.22 -1.48
CA TYR A 27 2.79 -6.39 -0.87
C TYR A 27 2.26 -4.97 -0.64
N ILE A 28 2.78 -4.31 0.38
CA ILE A 28 2.53 -2.90 0.65
C ILE A 28 3.83 -2.11 0.53
N GLU A 29 3.84 -1.13 -0.36
CA GLU A 29 4.91 -0.15 -0.47
C GLU A 29 4.55 1.06 0.40
N MET A 30 5.48 1.49 1.24
CA MET A 30 5.32 2.63 2.12
C MET A 30 6.40 3.67 1.82
N GLN A 31 6.02 4.94 1.74
CA GLN A 31 6.94 6.05 1.49
C GLN A 31 6.61 7.25 2.38
N PRO A 32 7.60 7.95 2.94
CA PRO A 32 7.37 9.23 3.58
C PRO A 32 6.73 10.22 2.61
N ASP A 33 5.69 10.90 3.07
CA ASP A 33 5.04 11.96 2.31
C ASP A 33 5.82 13.27 2.46
N ALA A 34 6.73 13.49 1.52
CA ALA A 34 7.53 14.72 1.46
C ALA A 34 6.69 15.98 1.17
N GLU A 35 5.45 15.85 0.69
CA GLU A 35 4.56 17.00 0.48
C GLU A 35 4.01 17.53 1.81
N GLY A 36 3.94 16.69 2.85
CA GLY A 36 3.57 17.06 4.21
C GLY A 36 4.73 17.56 5.07
N SER A 37 5.99 17.42 4.63
CA SER A 37 7.17 17.87 5.38
C SER A 37 7.52 19.35 5.16
N GLY A 38 6.74 20.07 4.34
CA GLY A 38 6.92 21.49 4.02
C GLY A 38 5.99 22.47 4.74
N ALA A 39 4.97 22.00 5.45
CA ALA A 39 4.17 22.85 6.34
C ALA A 39 3.94 22.08 7.63
N ALA A 40 4.73 22.41 8.66
CA ALA A 40 4.35 22.10 10.03
C ALA A 40 2.91 22.61 10.22
N MET A 41 1.95 21.69 10.25
CA MET A 41 0.59 22.03 10.66
C MET A 41 0.71 22.70 12.04
N PRO A 42 0.24 23.95 12.21
CA PRO A 42 0.35 24.62 13.50
C PRO A 42 -0.38 23.79 14.56
N GLY A 43 0.37 23.23 15.51
CA GLY A 43 -0.14 22.33 16.56
C GLY A 43 0.23 20.84 16.40
N ALA A 44 0.93 20.45 15.33
CA ALA A 44 1.45 19.09 15.23
C ALA A 44 2.57 18.86 16.28
N PRO A 45 2.56 17.72 17.00
CA PRO A 45 3.57 17.43 18.00
C PRO A 45 4.95 17.40 17.34
N THR A 46 5.83 18.33 17.75
CA THR A 46 7.23 18.42 17.32
C THR A 46 7.97 17.18 17.81
N GLY A 47 8.01 16.14 16.99
CA GLY A 47 8.62 14.85 17.33
C GLY A 47 8.10 13.65 16.54
N ARG A 48 6.94 13.73 15.89
CA ARG A 48 6.51 12.72 14.89
C ARG A 48 7.09 13.09 13.53
N GLY A 49 7.60 12.10 12.80
CA GLY A 49 7.92 12.25 11.37
C GLY A 49 6.70 12.68 10.56
N GLY A 50 6.92 13.14 9.33
CA GLY A 50 5.83 13.48 8.41
C GLY A 50 4.92 12.27 8.12
N PRO A 51 3.73 12.48 7.53
CA PRO A 51 2.83 11.39 7.20
C PRO A 51 3.50 10.40 6.24
N VAL A 52 3.02 9.16 6.24
CA VAL A 52 3.48 8.06 5.40
C VAL A 52 2.35 7.68 4.44
N ARG A 53 2.67 7.55 3.16
CA ARG A 53 1.75 7.04 2.13
C ARG A 53 1.96 5.54 1.93
N GLY A 54 0.88 4.83 1.65
CA GLY A 54 0.91 3.39 1.35
C GLY A 54 0.17 3.04 0.07
N ARG A 55 0.71 2.11 -0.71
CA ARG A 55 0.03 1.51 -1.88
C ARG A 55 0.24 0.00 -1.92
N LEU A 56 -0.75 -0.69 -2.48
CA LEU A 56 -0.74 -2.14 -2.64
C LEU A 56 -0.19 -2.56 -3.99
N HIS A 57 0.55 -3.66 -3.97
CA HIS A 57 1.06 -4.38 -5.13
C HIS A 57 0.57 -5.83 -5.05
N PHE A 58 -0.03 -6.29 -6.14
CA PHE A 58 -0.45 -7.67 -6.33
C PHE A 58 0.45 -8.30 -7.39
N VAL A 59 1.15 -9.38 -7.02
CA VAL A 59 2.11 -10.06 -7.89
C VAL A 59 1.70 -11.53 -8.11
N SER A 60 1.61 -11.96 -9.36
CA SER A 60 1.27 -13.33 -9.76
C SER A 60 2.15 -13.76 -10.93
N GLY A 61 3.33 -14.32 -10.63
CA GLY A 61 4.36 -14.61 -11.64
C GLY A 61 4.79 -13.33 -12.35
N GLU A 62 4.60 -13.28 -13.67
CA GLU A 62 4.88 -12.10 -14.50
C GLU A 62 3.78 -11.01 -14.43
N ARG A 63 2.61 -11.33 -13.87
CA ARG A 63 1.52 -10.35 -13.74
C ARG A 63 1.75 -9.48 -12.52
N HIS A 64 1.69 -8.18 -12.73
CA HIS A 64 1.78 -7.19 -11.68
C HIS A 64 0.63 -6.18 -11.81
N ARG A 65 -0.06 -5.91 -10.69
CA ARG A 65 -1.10 -4.90 -10.56
C ARG A 65 -0.79 -4.03 -9.35
N THR A 66 -0.98 -2.72 -9.46
CA THR A 66 -0.68 -1.76 -8.39
C THR A 66 -1.76 -0.71 -8.27
N THR A 67 -2.14 -0.45 -7.02
CA THR A 67 -3.04 0.65 -6.67
C THR A 67 -2.30 2.00 -6.67
N SER A 68 -3.05 3.10 -6.73
CA SER A 68 -2.53 4.41 -6.34
C SER A 68 -2.14 4.43 -4.84
N TRP A 69 -1.61 5.55 -4.34
CA TRP A 69 -1.43 5.76 -2.90
C TRP A 69 -2.81 5.84 -2.21
N ILE A 70 -3.25 4.74 -1.61
CA ILE A 70 -4.58 4.61 -0.98
C ILE A 70 -4.54 4.78 0.55
N PHE A 71 -3.35 4.76 1.15
CA PHE A 71 -3.15 5.07 2.57
C PHE A 71 -2.41 6.40 2.74
N LEU A 72 -2.79 7.15 3.77
CA LEU A 72 -2.07 8.32 4.27
C LEU A 72 -2.22 8.36 5.80
N GLU A 73 -1.21 7.88 6.52
CA GLU A 73 -1.25 7.74 7.98
C GLU A 73 -0.02 8.38 8.62
N TRP A 74 0.02 8.49 9.95
CA TRP A 74 1.16 9.13 10.64
C TRP A 74 2.32 8.17 10.91
N SER A 75 2.14 6.87 10.64
CA SER A 75 3.20 5.88 10.78
C SER A 75 2.96 4.65 9.89
N GLU A 76 4.05 3.94 9.58
CA GLU A 76 3.98 2.64 8.89
C GLU A 76 3.17 1.59 9.65
N ARG A 77 3.12 1.68 10.99
CA ARG A 77 2.31 0.79 11.82
C ARG A 77 0.83 1.01 11.59
N GLU A 78 0.39 2.28 11.60
CA GLU A 78 -1.01 2.63 11.34
C GLU A 78 -1.43 2.17 9.93
N ILE A 79 -0.54 2.27 8.93
CA ILE A 79 -0.79 1.71 7.58
C ILE A 79 -1.00 0.19 7.62
N GLN A 80 -0.17 -0.55 8.38
CA GLN A 80 -0.30 -2.01 8.48
C GLN A 80 -1.57 -2.42 9.22
N ASP A 81 -1.94 -1.70 10.29
CA ASP A 81 -3.18 -1.93 11.03
C ASP A 81 -4.39 -1.68 10.12
N ARG A 82 -4.37 -0.58 9.34
CA ARG A 82 -5.37 -0.26 8.32
C ARG A 82 -5.43 -1.29 7.19
N PHE A 83 -4.30 -1.87 6.79
CA PHE A 83 -4.31 -2.97 5.82
C PHE A 83 -5.05 -4.20 6.38
N GLY A 84 -4.86 -4.51 7.67
CA GLY A 84 -5.53 -5.62 8.34
C GLY A 84 -7.06 -5.50 8.41
N GLU A 85 -7.61 -4.30 8.17
CA GLU A 85 -9.06 -4.08 8.08
C GLU A 85 -9.65 -4.55 6.74
N PHE A 86 -8.85 -4.69 5.68
CA PHE A 86 -9.34 -5.17 4.39
C PHE A 86 -9.64 -6.67 4.43
N SER A 87 -10.85 -7.01 4.01
CA SER A 87 -11.20 -8.39 3.71
C SER A 87 -10.56 -8.86 2.40
N ALA A 88 -10.41 -10.18 2.26
CA ALA A 88 -9.97 -10.78 1.00
C ALA A 88 -10.88 -10.39 -0.18
N VAL A 89 -12.18 -10.17 0.05
CA VAL A 89 -13.13 -9.75 -1.01
C VAL A 89 -12.82 -8.35 -1.50
N GLU A 90 -12.57 -7.40 -0.59
CA GLU A 90 -12.20 -6.04 -0.96
C GLU A 90 -10.85 -5.99 -1.71
N LEU A 91 -9.89 -6.81 -1.28
CA LEU A 91 -8.62 -6.95 -1.99
C LEU A 91 -8.80 -7.48 -3.42
N TRP A 92 -9.71 -8.43 -3.62
CA TRP A 92 -10.07 -8.91 -4.96
C TRP A 92 -10.69 -7.82 -5.83
N HIS A 93 -11.57 -7.00 -5.27
CA HIS A 93 -12.15 -5.89 -6.01
C HIS A 93 -11.10 -4.87 -6.45
N PHE A 94 -10.04 -4.64 -5.67
CA PHE A 94 -8.92 -3.83 -6.15
C PHE A 94 -8.23 -4.45 -7.35
N VAL A 95 -7.93 -5.76 -7.32
CA VAL A 95 -7.31 -6.45 -8.45
C VAL A 95 -8.18 -6.36 -9.70
N GLU A 96 -9.48 -6.64 -9.58
CA GLU A 96 -10.45 -6.55 -10.68
C GLU A 96 -10.54 -5.13 -11.26
N ALA A 97 -10.57 -4.10 -10.40
CA ALA A 97 -10.64 -2.71 -10.84
C ALA A 97 -9.37 -2.22 -11.55
N LEU A 98 -8.23 -2.89 -11.33
CA LEU A 98 -6.95 -2.57 -11.97
C LEU A 98 -6.75 -3.27 -13.32
N ASP A 99 -7.65 -4.16 -13.73
CA ASP A 99 -7.59 -4.88 -15.01
C ASP A 99 -8.27 -4.11 -16.17
N GLY A 100 -8.66 -2.85 -15.93
CA GLY A 100 -9.25 -1.94 -16.92
C GLY A 100 -8.29 -1.47 -18.01
#